data_AF-A0A3A9ZK83-F1
#
_entry.id   AF-A0A3A9ZK83-F1
#
_cell.length_a   1.000
_cell.length_b   1.000
_cell.length_c   1.000
_cell.angle_alpha   90.00
_cell.angle_beta   90.00
_cell.angle_gamma   90.00
#
_symmetry.space_group_name_H-M   'P 1'
#
loop_
_entity.id
_entity.type
_entity.pdbx_description
1 polymer ?
#
loop_
_entity_poly.entity_id
_entity_poly.type
_entity_poly.pdbx_seq_one_letter_code
_entity_poly.pdbx_strand_id
1 'polypeptide(L)'
;MSLATRNGTGPVDAPVSPPKVVRQRRMRPGLLGLAVLLIALGGLGAAFAVTSVRATGSYLAVARPVEVGRTVAADDLITVQVAGGRGLAPVSAGRLDEIVGKRAAVSLVPGTLLTDDQLTDDPLLGPGQQQLALGLDPAEVPARTLHPGDKVLLVSTPDSDDDTPAGVATRFTATVIDTAPTGNGDKSVVYLALAVRDVPAVVALSAQDRIAVVLTEAA
;
A
#
# COMPACT_ATOMS: atom_id res chain seq x y z
N MET A 1 -80.95 80.38 -56.80
CA MET A 1 -80.52 79.10 -57.39
C MET A 1 -79.44 78.53 -56.47
N SER A 2 -79.68 77.36 -55.87
CA SER A 2 -78.73 76.29 -55.49
C SER A 2 -77.35 76.70 -54.92
N LEU A 3 -76.89 76.23 -53.75
CA LEU A 3 -76.77 74.83 -53.35
C LEU A 3 -76.64 74.70 -51.82
N ALA A 4 -77.30 73.67 -51.28
CA ALA A 4 -77.10 73.16 -49.93
C ALA A 4 -75.74 72.46 -49.81
N THR A 5 -75.03 72.70 -48.70
CA THR A 5 -73.96 71.80 -48.23
C THR A 5 -74.19 71.48 -46.76
N ARG A 6 -74.12 70.17 -46.45
CA ARG A 6 -74.43 69.54 -45.17
C ARG A 6 -73.28 69.80 -44.18
N ASN A 7 -73.60 70.26 -42.97
CA ASN A 7 -72.69 70.21 -41.83
C ASN A 7 -72.78 68.83 -41.17
N GLY A 8 -71.74 68.03 -41.31
CA GLY A 8 -71.54 66.79 -40.56
C GLY A 8 -70.16 66.81 -39.90
N THR A 9 -70.09 67.25 -38.65
CA THR A 9 -68.90 67.11 -37.79
C THR A 9 -69.12 65.90 -36.88
N GLY A 10 -68.49 64.77 -37.21
CA GLY A 10 -68.39 63.61 -36.31
C GLY A 10 -67.45 63.90 -35.12
N PRO A 11 -67.52 63.13 -34.03
CA PRO A 11 -66.79 63.44 -32.81
C PRO A 11 -65.30 63.11 -32.93
N VAL A 12 -64.48 64.13 -32.66
CA VAL A 12 -63.17 64.14 -31.99
C VAL A 12 -62.35 62.83 -31.95
N ASP A 13 -61.31 62.79 -32.78
CA ASP A 13 -60.18 61.87 -32.63
C ASP A 13 -59.23 62.47 -31.56
N ALA A 14 -59.24 61.89 -30.36
CA ALA A 14 -58.36 62.31 -29.28
C ALA A 14 -56.99 61.65 -29.44
N PRO A 15 -55.86 62.37 -29.30
CA PRO A 15 -54.54 61.77 -29.44
C PRO A 15 -54.30 60.76 -28.30
N VAL A 16 -54.11 59.50 -28.68
CA VAL A 16 -53.71 58.42 -27.76
C VAL A 16 -52.32 58.74 -27.22
N SER A 17 -52.22 59.04 -25.91
CA SER A 17 -50.95 59.28 -25.23
C SER A 17 -50.13 57.98 -25.17
N PRO A 18 -48.85 57.97 -25.59
CA PRO A 18 -48.04 56.77 -25.53
C PRO A 18 -47.78 56.35 -24.07
N PRO A 19 -47.63 55.04 -23.78
CA PRO A 19 -47.40 54.56 -22.43
C PRO A 19 -46.10 55.14 -21.88
N LYS A 20 -46.20 55.70 -20.67
CA LYS A 20 -45.12 56.28 -19.89
C LYS A 20 -43.96 55.28 -19.79
N VAL A 21 -42.83 55.67 -20.38
CA VAL A 21 -41.58 54.91 -20.40
C VAL A 21 -41.29 54.38 -18.99
N VAL A 22 -41.18 53.06 -18.88
CA VAL A 22 -40.90 52.35 -17.62
C VAL A 22 -39.69 53.01 -16.99
N ARG A 23 -39.87 53.56 -15.78
CA ARG A 23 -38.81 54.18 -14.97
C ARG A 23 -37.58 53.31 -15.08
N GLN A 24 -36.57 53.81 -15.78
CA GLN A 24 -35.26 53.20 -15.90
C GLN A 24 -34.79 52.90 -14.48
N ARG A 25 -34.86 51.62 -14.11
CA ARG A 25 -34.47 51.11 -12.80
C ARG A 25 -33.03 51.58 -12.63
N ARG A 26 -32.80 52.59 -11.78
CA ARG A 26 -31.48 53.14 -11.49
C ARG A 26 -30.65 51.98 -10.96
N MET A 27 -29.91 51.32 -11.86
CA MET A 27 -28.98 50.26 -11.54
C MET A 27 -27.96 50.92 -10.62
N ARG A 28 -28.02 50.63 -9.32
CA ARG A 28 -27.05 51.15 -8.35
C ARG A 28 -25.76 50.38 -8.61
N PRO A 29 -24.71 51.00 -9.21
CA PRO A 29 -23.50 50.27 -9.59
C PRO A 29 -22.83 49.60 -8.39
N GLY A 30 -22.99 50.15 -7.18
CA GLY A 30 -22.53 49.51 -5.95
C GLY A 30 -23.19 48.16 -5.63
N LEU A 31 -24.47 47.95 -5.97
CA LEU A 31 -25.13 46.65 -5.78
C LEU A 31 -24.61 45.60 -6.76
N LEU A 32 -24.27 46.00 -7.98
CA LEU A 32 -23.62 45.15 -8.98
C LEU A 32 -22.23 44.73 -8.51
N GLY A 33 -21.44 45.67 -7.99
CA GLY A 33 -20.12 45.38 -7.39
C GLY A 33 -20.21 44.39 -6.23
N LEU A 34 -21.18 44.58 -5.31
CA LEU A 34 -21.42 43.66 -4.21
C LEU A 34 -21.82 42.26 -4.70
N ALA A 35 -22.71 42.17 -5.70
CA ALA A 35 -23.14 40.90 -6.27
C ALA A 35 -21.96 40.15 -6.90
N VAL A 36 -21.13 40.84 -7.68
CA VAL A 36 -19.92 40.26 -8.27
C VAL A 36 -18.94 39.80 -7.20
N LEU A 37 -18.73 40.59 -6.15
CA LEU A 37 -17.83 40.24 -5.03
C LEU A 37 -18.32 39.00 -4.28
N LEU A 38 -19.62 38.90 -3.99
CA LEU A 38 -20.21 37.74 -3.33
C LEU A 38 -20.14 36.48 -4.20
N ILE A 39 -20.37 36.60 -5.51
CA ILE A 39 -20.20 35.49 -6.45
C ILE A 39 -18.74 35.03 -6.51
N ALA A 40 -17.79 35.97 -6.55
CA ALA A 40 -16.36 35.65 -6.57
C ALA A 40 -15.93 34.96 -5.27
N LEU A 41 -16.33 35.48 -4.11
CA LEU A 41 -16.04 34.88 -2.79
C LEU A 41 -16.69 33.50 -2.63
N GLY A 42 -17.95 33.36 -3.03
CA GLY A 42 -18.66 32.08 -2.97
C GLY A 42 -18.05 31.04 -3.91
N GLY A 43 -17.70 31.44 -5.13
CA GLY A 43 -17.02 30.59 -6.10
C GLY A 43 -15.64 30.16 -5.64
N LEU A 44 -14.82 31.11 -5.13
CA LEU A 44 -13.48 30.82 -4.62
C LEU A 44 -13.54 29.96 -3.36
N GLY A 45 -14.50 30.22 -2.46
CA GLY A 45 -14.73 29.41 -1.26
C GLY A 45 -15.19 27.99 -1.58
N ALA A 46 -16.10 27.82 -2.55
CA ALA A 46 -16.52 26.50 -3.02
C ALA A 46 -15.36 25.75 -3.70
N ALA A 47 -14.59 26.43 -4.56
CA ALA A 47 -13.39 25.85 -5.17
C ALA A 47 -12.35 25.46 -4.12
N PHE A 48 -12.12 26.31 -3.11
CA PHE A 48 -11.21 26.04 -2.01
C PHE A 48 -11.69 24.86 -1.15
N ALA A 49 -12.98 24.78 -0.82
CA ALA A 49 -13.55 23.66 -0.07
C ALA A 49 -13.42 22.34 -0.85
N VAL A 50 -13.74 22.35 -2.15
CA VAL A 50 -13.61 21.16 -3.02
C VAL A 50 -12.16 20.74 -3.18
N THR A 51 -11.21 21.68 -3.32
CA THR A 51 -9.78 21.38 -3.44
C THR A 51 -9.16 20.92 -2.12
N SER A 52 -9.61 21.47 -0.98
CA SER A 52 -9.16 21.05 0.36
C SER A 52 -9.61 19.64 0.70
N VAL A 53 -10.83 19.25 0.31
CA VAL A 53 -11.33 17.87 0.44
C VAL A 53 -10.61 16.91 -0.52
N ARG A 54 -10.08 17.43 -1.63
CA ARG A 54 -9.26 16.70 -2.62
C ARG A 54 -7.76 16.81 -2.37
N ALA A 55 -7.33 17.28 -1.20
CA ALA A 55 -5.92 17.24 -0.81
C ALA A 55 -5.50 15.79 -0.53
N THR A 56 -5.46 15.02 -1.61
CA THR A 56 -5.09 13.62 -1.67
C THR A 56 -3.57 13.56 -1.65
N GLY A 57 -2.97 12.83 -0.71
CA GLY A 57 -1.52 12.63 -0.68
C GLY A 57 -1.13 11.53 -1.67
N SER A 58 0.03 11.68 -2.32
CA SER A 58 0.63 10.62 -3.14
C SER A 58 1.43 9.68 -2.24
N TYR A 59 1.01 8.42 -2.16
CA TYR A 59 1.61 7.37 -1.33
C TYR A 59 2.00 6.17 -2.19
N LEU A 60 2.92 5.35 -1.67
CA LEU A 60 3.31 4.08 -2.29
C LEU A 60 2.32 2.98 -1.88
N ALA A 61 1.88 2.22 -2.86
CA ALA A 61 1.13 0.99 -2.67
C ALA A 61 1.88 -0.17 -3.32
N VAL A 62 1.58 -1.37 -2.84
CA VAL A 62 2.15 -2.61 -3.36
C VAL A 62 1.47 -2.95 -4.69
N ALA A 63 2.24 -3.05 -5.76
CA ALA A 63 1.78 -3.42 -7.10
C ALA A 63 1.84 -4.95 -7.33
N ARG A 64 2.89 -5.60 -6.82
CA ARG A 64 3.13 -7.04 -6.96
C ARG A 64 3.35 -7.67 -5.59
N PRO A 65 3.00 -8.96 -5.41
CA PRO A 65 3.27 -9.63 -4.15
C PRO A 65 4.78 -9.69 -3.91
N VAL A 66 5.22 -9.29 -2.72
CA VAL A 66 6.62 -9.42 -2.29
C VAL A 66 6.63 -10.22 -1.01
N GLU A 67 7.37 -11.31 -1.02
CA GLU A 67 7.49 -12.21 0.13
C GLU A 67 8.33 -11.58 1.23
N VAL A 68 8.16 -12.08 2.46
CA VAL A 68 9.01 -11.71 3.59
C VAL A 68 10.49 -11.90 3.22
N GLY A 69 11.36 -11.01 3.69
CA GLY A 69 12.80 -11.06 3.47
C GLY A 69 13.29 -10.69 2.06
N ARG A 70 12.40 -10.61 1.06
CA ARG A 70 12.78 -10.23 -0.29
C ARG A 70 13.03 -8.73 -0.39
N THR A 71 14.00 -8.37 -1.23
CA THR A 71 14.30 -6.99 -1.56
C THR A 71 13.17 -6.40 -2.40
N VAL A 72 12.66 -5.23 -2.00
CA VAL A 72 11.62 -4.50 -2.71
C VAL A 72 12.23 -3.78 -3.91
N ALA A 73 11.71 -4.05 -5.11
CA ALA A 73 12.10 -3.37 -6.33
C ALA A 73 11.12 -2.24 -6.69
N ALA A 74 11.57 -1.31 -7.54
CA ALA A 74 10.72 -0.20 -8.01
C ALA A 74 9.45 -0.71 -8.73
N ASP A 75 9.58 -1.81 -9.47
CA ASP A 75 8.48 -2.45 -10.21
C ASP A 75 7.45 -3.15 -9.30
N ASP A 76 7.79 -3.35 -8.01
CA ASP A 76 6.87 -3.92 -7.03
C ASP A 76 5.94 -2.88 -6.41
N LEU A 77 6.19 -1.59 -6.68
CA LEU A 77 5.50 -0.47 -6.07
C LEU A 77 4.77 0.36 -7.13
N ILE A 78 3.64 0.95 -6.74
CA ILE A 78 2.89 1.90 -7.55
C ILE A 78 2.53 3.12 -6.71
N THR A 79 2.55 4.29 -7.34
CA THR A 79 2.09 5.52 -6.68
C THR A 79 0.57 5.61 -6.77
N VAL A 80 -0.09 5.75 -5.62
CA VAL A 80 -1.53 5.93 -5.51
C VAL A 80 -1.84 7.24 -4.79
N GLN A 81 -2.91 7.90 -5.22
CA GLN A 81 -3.43 9.07 -4.51
C GLN A 81 -4.52 8.61 -3.55
N VAL A 82 -4.26 8.69 -2.25
CA VAL A 82 -5.24 8.37 -1.20
C VAL A 82 -5.40 9.54 -0.23
N ALA A 83 -6.64 9.80 0.20
CA ALA A 83 -6.89 10.78 1.25
C ALA A 83 -6.32 10.21 2.56
N GLY A 84 -5.22 10.79 3.04
CA GLY A 84 -4.51 10.30 4.21
C GLY A 84 -5.42 10.34 5.44
N GLY A 85 -5.94 9.17 5.84
CA GLY A 85 -6.70 9.02 7.06
C GLY A 85 -5.81 9.15 8.29
N ARG A 86 -6.35 9.69 9.39
CA ARG A 86 -5.65 9.73 10.67
C ARG A 86 -5.42 8.29 11.17
N GLY A 87 -4.17 7.94 11.46
CA GLY A 87 -3.78 6.62 11.98
C GLY A 87 -3.06 5.72 10.98
N LEU A 88 -2.94 6.12 9.72
CA LEU A 88 -2.05 5.45 8.76
C LEU A 88 -0.71 6.20 8.72
N ALA A 89 0.40 5.46 8.71
CA ALA A 89 1.74 5.97 8.43
C ALA A 89 2.24 5.47 7.06
N PRO A 90 1.54 5.80 5.95
CA PRO A 90 1.93 5.33 4.63
C PRO A 90 3.17 6.04 4.14
N VAL A 91 3.98 5.33 3.36
CA VAL A 91 5.17 5.88 2.74
C VAL A 91 4.78 6.81 1.61
N SER A 92 5.33 8.03 1.60
CA SER A 92 5.09 9.01 0.54
C SER A 92 5.78 8.58 -0.76
N ALA A 93 5.16 8.91 -1.90
CA ALA A 93 5.72 8.59 -3.22
C ALA A 93 7.11 9.19 -3.46
N GLY A 94 7.43 10.31 -2.81
CA GLY A 94 8.75 10.95 -2.90
C GLY A 94 9.88 10.19 -2.21
N ARG A 95 9.58 9.16 -1.41
CA ARG A 95 10.57 8.29 -0.76
C ARG A 95 10.84 7.00 -1.53
N LEU A 96 10.34 6.85 -2.77
CA LEU A 96 10.52 5.63 -3.57
C LEU A 96 11.99 5.17 -3.62
N ASP A 97 12.93 6.09 -3.89
CA ASP A 97 14.36 5.76 -3.96
C ASP A 97 14.97 5.30 -2.63
N GLU A 98 14.37 5.68 -1.50
CA GLU A 98 14.78 5.22 -0.16
C GLU A 98 14.23 3.82 0.15
N ILE A 99 13.08 3.46 -0.42
CA ILE A 99 12.42 2.18 -0.19
C ILE A 99 12.98 1.09 -1.11
N VAL A 100 13.32 1.45 -2.34
CA VAL A 100 13.90 0.51 -3.30
C VAL A 100 15.24 0.01 -2.76
N GLY A 101 15.38 -1.30 -2.62
CA GLY A 101 16.55 -1.93 -2.01
C GLY A 101 16.37 -2.34 -0.54
N LYS A 102 15.32 -1.86 0.14
CA LYS A 102 14.93 -2.38 1.46
C LYS A 102 14.35 -3.78 1.36
N ARG A 103 14.30 -4.51 2.47
CA ARG A 103 13.66 -5.83 2.52
C ARG A 103 12.25 -5.72 3.11
N ALA A 104 11.34 -6.57 2.64
CA ALA A 104 10.02 -6.71 3.22
C ALA A 104 10.12 -7.42 4.59
N ALA A 105 9.66 -6.78 5.66
CA ALA A 105 9.58 -7.38 6.99
C ALA A 105 8.39 -8.34 7.13
N VAL A 106 7.33 -8.10 6.34
CA VAL A 106 6.10 -8.90 6.27
C VAL A 106 5.74 -9.18 4.81
N SER A 107 4.86 -10.15 4.57
CA SER A 107 4.34 -10.43 3.23
C SER A 107 3.55 -9.22 2.72
N LEU A 108 3.99 -8.65 1.59
CA LEU A 108 3.37 -7.48 0.98
C LEU A 108 2.31 -7.93 -0.02
N VAL A 109 1.06 -7.58 0.25
CA VAL A 109 -0.09 -7.96 -0.58
C VAL A 109 -0.42 -6.84 -1.56
N PRO A 110 -0.64 -7.14 -2.86
CA PRO A 110 -1.02 -6.14 -3.86
C PRO A 110 -2.26 -5.33 -3.44
N GLY A 111 -2.24 -4.04 -3.75
CA GLY A 111 -3.33 -3.10 -3.42
C GLY A 111 -3.32 -2.59 -1.98
N THR A 112 -2.37 -3.02 -1.15
CA THR A 112 -2.18 -2.45 0.19
C THR A 112 -1.28 -1.21 0.14
N LEU A 113 -1.51 -0.27 1.06
CA LEU A 113 -0.62 0.87 1.26
C LEU A 113 0.65 0.39 1.97
N LEU A 114 1.79 0.80 1.45
CA LEU A 114 3.07 0.50 2.06
C LEU A 114 3.29 1.40 3.28
N THR A 115 3.66 0.80 4.41
CA THR A 115 4.03 1.53 5.64
C THR A 115 5.47 1.25 6.01
N ASP A 116 6.14 2.19 6.70
CA ASP A 116 7.54 2.03 7.10
C ASP A 116 7.76 0.77 7.97
N ASP A 117 6.80 0.39 8.82
CA ASP A 117 6.85 -0.81 9.67
C ASP A 117 6.82 -2.15 8.89
N GLN A 118 6.49 -2.12 7.60
CA GLN A 118 6.50 -3.31 6.73
C GLN A 118 7.85 -3.54 6.05
N LEU A 119 8.80 -2.63 6.26
CA LEU A 119 10.12 -2.64 5.66
C LEU A 119 11.16 -2.82 6.75
N THR A 120 12.22 -3.54 6.44
CA THR A 120 13.37 -3.69 7.31
C THR A 120 14.66 -3.57 6.52
N ASP A 121 15.63 -2.89 7.12
CA ASP A 121 17.02 -2.89 6.67
C ASP A 121 17.85 -3.91 7.45
N ASP A 122 17.31 -4.43 8.56
CA ASP A 122 18.02 -5.37 9.41
C ASP A 122 18.09 -6.75 8.76
N PRO A 123 19.21 -7.48 8.95
CA PRO A 123 19.24 -8.91 8.67
C PRO A 123 18.09 -9.59 9.40
N LEU A 124 17.48 -10.62 8.81
CA LEU A 124 16.41 -11.42 9.46
C LEU A 124 16.85 -12.15 10.75
N LEU A 125 18.04 -11.85 11.28
CA LEU A 125 18.55 -12.37 12.54
C LEU A 125 18.09 -11.46 13.68
N GLY A 126 17.22 -11.98 14.55
CA GLY A 126 16.87 -11.30 15.80
C GLY A 126 18.05 -11.26 16.80
N PRO A 127 17.97 -10.41 17.84
CA PRO A 127 18.98 -10.40 18.90
C PRO A 127 19.07 -11.76 19.59
N GLY A 128 20.28 -12.33 19.67
CA GLY A 128 20.51 -13.66 20.23
C GLY A 128 20.24 -14.82 19.27
N GLN A 129 20.02 -14.54 17.98
CA GLN A 129 20.01 -15.53 16.92
C GLN A 129 21.34 -15.55 16.15
N GLN A 130 21.66 -16.71 15.59
CA GLN A 130 22.81 -16.97 14.73
C GLN A 130 22.35 -17.67 13.45
N GLN A 131 23.03 -17.35 12.36
CA GLN A 131 22.77 -17.96 11.06
C GLN A 131 23.55 -19.27 10.92
N LEU A 132 22.84 -20.34 10.54
CA LEU A 132 23.40 -21.63 10.19
C LEU A 132 23.03 -21.95 8.74
N ALA A 133 23.99 -22.43 7.96
CA ALA A 133 23.72 -23.00 6.64
C ALA A 133 23.52 -24.51 6.79
N LEU A 134 22.41 -25.02 6.29
CA LEU A 134 22.08 -26.45 6.26
C LEU A 134 21.94 -26.88 4.81
N GLY A 135 22.76 -27.84 4.39
CA GLY A 135 22.62 -28.50 3.09
C GLY A 135 21.60 -29.60 3.21
N LEU A 136 20.46 -29.46 2.54
CA LEU A 136 19.39 -30.46 2.52
C LEU A 136 19.25 -31.03 1.12
N ASP A 137 19.05 -32.34 1.06
CA ASP A 137 18.66 -33.00 -0.17
C ASP A 137 17.20 -32.62 -0.53
N PRO A 138 16.81 -32.56 -1.81
CA PRO A 138 15.47 -32.16 -2.22
C PRO A 138 14.32 -32.98 -1.59
N ALA A 139 14.60 -34.22 -1.16
CA ALA A 139 13.65 -35.08 -0.48
C ALA A 139 13.46 -34.74 1.02
N GLU A 140 14.42 -34.03 1.62
CA GLU A 140 14.42 -33.63 3.04
C GLU A 140 13.83 -32.23 3.24
N VAL A 141 13.63 -31.47 2.15
CA VAL A 141 12.99 -30.16 2.20
C VAL A 141 11.47 -30.36 2.34
N PRO A 142 10.85 -29.87 3.44
CA PRO A 142 9.44 -30.12 3.71
C PRO A 142 8.48 -29.42 2.73
N ALA A 143 8.98 -28.48 1.92
CA ALA A 143 8.22 -27.77 0.91
C ALA A 143 9.02 -27.72 -0.41
N ARG A 144 8.32 -27.66 -1.55
CA ARG A 144 8.96 -27.51 -2.87
C ARG A 144 9.77 -26.24 -2.99
N THR A 145 9.35 -25.20 -2.27
CA THR A 145 10.02 -23.91 -2.14
C THR A 145 9.84 -23.45 -0.70
N LEU A 146 10.93 -23.08 -0.03
CA LEU A 146 10.90 -22.41 1.27
C LEU A 146 11.05 -20.91 1.04
N HIS A 147 10.24 -20.13 1.74
CA HIS A 147 10.27 -18.68 1.65
C HIS A 147 11.01 -18.11 2.86
N PRO A 148 11.74 -16.99 2.71
CA PRO A 148 12.27 -16.30 3.88
C PRO A 148 11.13 -15.93 4.83
N GLY A 149 11.33 -16.10 6.14
CA GLY A 149 10.30 -15.91 7.15
C GLY A 149 9.55 -17.18 7.56
N ASP A 150 9.62 -18.27 6.76
CA ASP A 150 9.01 -19.56 7.13
C ASP A 150 9.58 -20.06 8.47
N LYS A 151 8.70 -20.55 9.34
CA LYS A 151 9.11 -21.17 10.61
C LYS A 151 9.25 -22.67 10.39
N VAL A 152 10.42 -23.18 10.74
CA VAL A 152 10.75 -24.59 10.65
C VAL A 152 11.18 -25.14 12.00
N LEU A 153 10.92 -26.42 12.19
CA LEU A 153 11.30 -27.18 13.35
C LEU A 153 12.34 -28.20 12.93
N LEU A 154 13.53 -28.10 13.51
CA LEU A 154 14.58 -29.09 13.38
C LEU A 154 14.36 -30.16 14.46
N VAL A 155 14.20 -31.41 14.03
CA VAL A 155 13.95 -32.54 14.92
C VAL A 155 15.15 -33.47 14.84
N SER A 156 15.76 -33.79 15.99
CA SER A 156 16.83 -34.77 16.06
C SER A 156 16.29 -36.17 15.75
N THR A 157 16.93 -36.90 14.84
CA THR A 157 16.63 -38.31 14.60
C THR A 157 17.50 -39.22 15.49
N PRO A 158 16.95 -40.34 16.00
CA PRO A 158 17.71 -41.30 16.78
C PRO A 158 18.85 -41.90 15.93
N ASP A 159 19.91 -42.36 16.60
CA ASP A 159 21.00 -43.04 15.92
C ASP A 159 20.50 -44.39 15.43
N SER A 160 21.04 -44.88 14.31
CA SER A 160 20.64 -46.20 13.81
C SER A 160 21.08 -47.33 14.76
N ASP A 161 22.08 -47.05 15.61
CA ASP A 161 22.64 -47.96 16.62
C ASP A 161 22.13 -47.70 18.05
N ASP A 162 21.31 -46.67 18.28
CA ASP A 162 20.75 -46.36 19.60
C ASP A 162 19.31 -46.85 19.71
N ASP A 163 19.08 -47.81 20.61
CA ASP A 163 17.76 -48.33 21.03
C ASP A 163 16.96 -47.32 21.89
N THR A 164 17.26 -46.02 21.71
CA THR A 164 16.59 -44.94 22.44
C THR A 164 15.18 -44.79 21.89
N PRO A 165 14.14 -44.89 22.73
CA PRO A 165 12.76 -44.80 22.27
C PRO A 165 12.53 -43.48 21.53
N ALA A 166 11.84 -43.56 20.38
CA ALA A 166 11.53 -42.45 19.46
C ALA A 166 10.79 -41.23 20.08
N GLY A 167 10.62 -41.19 21.41
CA GLY A 167 9.96 -40.13 22.17
C GLY A 167 10.87 -39.00 22.67
N VAL A 168 12.20 -39.16 22.69
CA VAL A 168 13.13 -38.09 23.14
C VAL A 168 13.78 -37.38 21.94
N ALA A 169 12.96 -37.01 20.96
CA ALA A 169 13.43 -36.16 19.87
C ALA A 169 13.56 -34.71 20.39
N THR A 170 14.78 -34.17 20.39
CA THR A 170 15.03 -32.77 20.70
C THR A 170 14.55 -31.93 19.51
N ARG A 171 13.83 -30.86 19.82
CA ARG A 171 13.21 -29.98 18.82
C ARG A 171 13.81 -28.59 18.94
N PHE A 172 14.26 -28.03 17.83
CA PHE A 172 14.80 -26.68 17.76
C PHE A 172 13.97 -25.86 16.78
N THR A 173 13.53 -24.69 17.22
CA THR A 173 12.80 -23.75 16.35
C THR A 173 13.78 -22.90 15.57
N ALA A 174 13.57 -22.79 14.27
CA ALA A 174 14.37 -21.96 13.39
C ALA A 174 13.47 -21.15 12.44
N THR A 175 14.02 -20.08 11.89
CA THR A 175 13.34 -19.27 10.86
C THR A 175 14.19 -19.25 9.61
N VAL A 176 13.58 -19.46 8.44
CA VAL A 176 14.28 -19.42 7.15
C VAL A 176 14.68 -17.97 6.86
N ILE A 177 15.98 -17.74 6.63
CA ILE A 177 16.52 -16.43 6.23
C ILE A 177 16.56 -16.33 4.71
N ASP A 178 17.03 -17.38 4.05
CA ASP A 178 17.17 -17.43 2.60
C ASP A 178 17.37 -18.88 2.15
N THR A 179 17.14 -19.15 0.86
CA THR A 179 17.46 -20.44 0.25
C THR A 179 18.23 -20.25 -1.05
N ALA A 180 19.31 -21.01 -1.21
CA ALA A 180 20.13 -21.00 -2.40
C ALA A 180 20.21 -22.42 -2.99
N PRO A 181 19.72 -22.65 -4.22
CA PRO A 181 19.99 -23.91 -4.90
C PRO A 181 21.49 -24.02 -5.17
N THR A 182 22.07 -25.20 -4.92
CA THR A 182 23.43 -25.48 -5.39
C THR A 182 23.40 -25.64 -6.90
N GLY A 183 24.46 -25.19 -7.61
CA GLY A 183 24.48 -25.07 -9.08
C GLY A 183 24.20 -26.36 -9.87
N ASN A 184 24.22 -27.52 -9.20
CA ASN A 184 23.91 -28.81 -9.81
C ASN A 184 22.48 -29.30 -9.55
N GLY A 185 21.66 -28.58 -8.77
CA GLY A 185 20.27 -28.94 -8.46
C GLY A 185 20.10 -30.11 -7.48
N ASP A 186 21.19 -30.82 -7.17
CA ASP A 186 21.18 -31.99 -6.29
C ASP A 186 21.03 -31.64 -4.81
N LYS A 187 21.37 -30.41 -4.42
CA LYS A 187 21.28 -29.94 -3.02
C LYS A 187 20.74 -28.53 -2.93
N SER A 188 19.98 -28.26 -1.89
CA SER A 188 19.52 -26.92 -1.52
C SER A 188 20.22 -26.47 -0.24
N VAL A 189 20.82 -25.29 -0.25
CA VAL A 189 21.36 -24.67 0.97
C VAL A 189 20.30 -23.78 1.56
N VAL A 190 19.82 -24.15 2.75
CA VAL A 190 18.86 -23.36 3.52
C VAL A 190 19.66 -22.60 4.57
N TYR A 191 19.48 -21.28 4.63
CA TYR A 191 20.02 -20.44 5.69
C TYR A 191 18.96 -20.27 6.76
N LEU A 192 19.28 -20.69 7.99
CA LEU A 192 18.35 -20.68 9.11
C LEU A 192 18.86 -19.76 10.24
N ALA A 193 17.95 -19.01 10.84
CA ALA A 193 18.16 -18.30 12.10
C ALA A 193 17.79 -19.23 13.26
N LEU A 194 18.75 -19.48 14.15
CA LEU A 194 18.61 -20.32 15.35
C LEU A 194 19.05 -19.54 16.58
N ALA A 195 18.53 -19.88 17.76
CA ALA A 195 19.05 -19.29 19.00
C ALA A 195 20.51 -19.71 19.24
N VAL A 196 21.38 -18.79 19.68
CA VAL A 196 22.82 -19.02 19.90
C VAL A 196 23.09 -20.27 20.75
N ARG A 197 22.23 -20.56 21.73
CA ARG A 197 22.33 -21.74 22.61
C ARG A 197 22.12 -23.07 21.90
N ASP A 198 21.35 -23.07 20.81
CA ASP A 198 20.93 -24.27 20.09
C ASP A 198 21.87 -24.60 18.93
N VAL A 199 22.59 -23.61 18.41
CA VAL A 199 23.52 -23.76 17.26
C VAL A 199 24.53 -24.91 17.47
N PRO A 200 25.25 -25.05 18.59
CA PRO A 200 26.23 -26.11 18.74
C PRO A 200 25.62 -27.52 18.64
N ALA A 201 24.42 -27.72 19.18
CA ALA A 201 23.72 -28.99 19.13
C ALA A 201 23.23 -29.31 17.70
N VAL A 202 22.66 -28.31 17.02
CA VAL A 202 22.20 -28.45 15.64
C VAL A 202 23.38 -28.71 14.69
N VAL A 203 24.52 -28.04 14.88
CA VAL A 203 25.73 -28.29 14.07
C VAL A 203 26.24 -29.73 14.25
N ALA A 204 26.27 -30.23 15.48
CA ALA A 204 26.70 -31.60 15.76
C ALA A 204 25.76 -32.64 15.13
N LEU A 205 24.44 -32.41 15.19
CA LEU A 205 23.44 -33.29 14.57
C LEU A 205 23.46 -33.21 13.04
N SER A 206 23.67 -32.01 12.47
CA SER A 206 23.78 -31.80 11.02
C SER A 206 25.01 -32.50 10.45
N ALA A 207 26.13 -32.49 11.18
CA ALA A 207 27.35 -33.19 10.75
C ALA A 207 27.20 -34.73 10.74
N GLN A 208 26.15 -35.26 11.37
CA GLN A 208 25.83 -36.68 11.43
C GLN A 208 24.64 -37.05 10.53
N ASP A 209 24.11 -36.11 9.73
CA ASP A 209 22.90 -36.28 8.92
C ASP A 209 21.68 -36.74 9.76
N ARG A 210 21.60 -36.27 11.02
CA ARG A 210 20.57 -36.67 12.01
C ARG A 210 19.53 -35.59 12.30
N ILE A 211 19.18 -34.82 11.27
CA ILE A 211 18.20 -33.73 11.38
C ILE A 211 17.09 -33.93 10.36
N ALA A 212 15.86 -33.99 10.84
CA ALA A 212 14.68 -33.84 10.01
C ALA A 212 14.16 -32.40 10.12
N VAL A 213 13.81 -31.79 8.98
CA VAL A 213 13.23 -30.43 8.92
C VAL A 213 11.74 -30.53 8.70
N VAL A 214 10.96 -29.87 9.56
CA VAL A 214 9.50 -29.83 9.48
C VAL A 214 9.05 -28.38 9.33
N LEU A 215 8.21 -28.09 8.34
CA LEU A 215 7.59 -26.78 8.20
C LEU A 215 6.43 -26.66 9.21
N THR A 216 6.49 -25.67 10.10
CA THR A 216 5.45 -25.46 11.12
C THR A 216 4.50 -24.33 10.76
N GLU A 217 5.01 -23.28 10.13
CA GLU A 217 4.22 -22.12 9.70
C GLU A 217 4.83 -21.55 8.43
N ALA A 218 4.02 -21.40 7.38
CA ALA A 218 4.40 -20.70 6.16
C ALA A 218 4.13 -19.19 6.33
N ALA A 219 5.01 -18.36 5.81
CA ALA A 219 4.90 -16.89 5.84
C ALA A 219 3.82 -16.32 4.91
#